data_AF-A0AAN0JKB3-F1
#
_entry.id   AF-A0AAN0JKB3-F1
#
_cell.length_a   1.000
_cell.length_b   1.000
_cell.length_c   1.000
_cell.angle_alpha   90.00
_cell.angle_beta   90.00
_cell.angle_gamma   90.00
#
_symmetry.space_group_name_H-M   'P 1'
#
loop_
_entity.id
_entity.type
_entity.pdbx_description
1 polymer ?
#
loop_
_entity_poly.entity_id
_entity_poly.type
_entity_poly.pdbx_seq_one_letter_code
_entity_poly.pdbx_strand_id
1 'polypeptide(L)'
;MILSTVLVILVLVSLGSCQSNVSPIDFNTPQSCNSAAQYFYPGNLSCISCPPNSVTSSNGLSCNCVTGYRQASNIGPVVCETCPSLSSVRSDDGLYCLTCLSPLIYTGGTCTGCEDQTSIFVDTIPINHSSTGDRRCQTCPASTIADSSKKLCIPCGISNCSNCLSFTNGVCFTQPLTPPTSTPFPFYSNFSSSLALCNNGSLNACQLLINLCVLASNVYFMIILLH
;
A
#
# COMPACT_ATOMS: atom_id res chain seq x y z
N MET A 1 28.48 -51.71 49.86
CA MET A 1 27.22 -51.93 49.12
C MET A 1 26.35 -50.67 49.00
N ILE A 2 26.14 -49.90 50.08
CA ILE A 2 25.21 -48.74 50.11
C ILE A 2 25.64 -47.58 49.19
N LEU A 3 26.95 -47.33 49.08
CA LEU A 3 27.48 -46.24 48.23
C LEU A 3 27.25 -46.50 46.73
N SER A 4 27.27 -47.78 46.34
CA SER A 4 27.10 -48.19 44.93
C SER A 4 25.65 -48.09 44.49
N THR A 5 24.69 -48.40 45.38
CA THR A 5 23.26 -48.24 45.11
C THR A 5 22.84 -46.78 45.01
N VAL A 6 23.41 -45.89 45.83
CA VAL A 6 23.13 -44.44 45.76
C VAL A 6 23.63 -43.84 44.45
N LEU A 7 24.81 -44.26 43.97
CA LEU A 7 25.36 -43.80 42.70
C LEU A 7 24.48 -44.23 41.51
N VAL A 8 23.99 -45.47 41.53
CA VAL A 8 23.11 -46.01 40.48
C VAL A 8 21.77 -45.26 40.45
N ILE A 9 21.20 -44.94 41.61
CA ILE A 9 19.95 -44.16 41.69
C ILE A 9 20.16 -42.73 41.17
N LEU A 10 21.27 -42.06 41.53
CA LEU A 10 21.60 -40.72 41.04
C LEU A 10 21.79 -40.67 39.52
N VAL A 11 22.39 -41.71 38.94
CA VAL A 11 22.54 -41.86 37.48
C VAL A 11 21.16 -42.07 36.82
N LEU A 12 20.30 -42.92 37.37
CA LEU A 12 18.97 -43.17 36.80
C LEU A 12 18.06 -41.93 36.86
N VAL A 13 18.17 -41.10 37.91
CA VAL A 13 17.40 -39.85 38.04
C VAL A 13 17.89 -38.78 37.05
N SER A 14 19.20 -38.69 36.79
CA SER A 14 19.73 -37.74 35.79
C SER A 14 19.40 -38.14 34.35
N LEU A 15 19.30 -39.43 34.06
CA LEU A 15 18.84 -39.97 32.78
C LEU A 15 17.33 -39.77 32.53
N GLY A 16 16.51 -39.71 33.59
CA GLY A 16 15.06 -39.52 33.49
C GLY A 16 14.60 -38.06 33.34
N SER A 17 15.50 -37.08 33.54
CA SER A 17 15.13 -35.65 33.65
C SER A 17 15.19 -34.88 32.32
N CYS A 18 15.66 -35.50 31.24
CA CYS A 18 15.78 -34.87 29.92
C CYS A 18 14.64 -35.32 28.98
N GLN A 19 13.39 -35.27 29.43
CA GLN A 19 12.26 -35.22 28.51
C GLN A 19 11.81 -33.77 28.40
N SER A 20 12.52 -33.02 27.55
CA SER A 20 11.97 -31.77 27.03
C SER A 20 10.73 -32.14 26.23
N ASN A 21 9.54 -31.79 26.72
CA ASN A 21 8.31 -31.81 25.94
C ASN A 21 8.43 -30.74 24.85
N VAL A 22 9.20 -31.05 23.81
CA VAL A 22 9.26 -30.25 22.58
C VAL A 22 8.00 -30.64 21.81
N SER A 23 6.88 -29.99 22.12
CA SER A 23 5.76 -30.00 21.19
C SER A 23 6.27 -29.37 19.89
N PRO A 24 6.22 -30.08 18.75
CA PRO A 24 6.54 -29.46 17.47
C PRO A 24 5.52 -28.32 17.28
N ILE A 25 6.00 -27.09 17.24
CA ILE A 25 5.21 -25.98 16.75
C ILE A 25 5.18 -26.19 15.25
N ASP A 26 4.06 -26.69 14.72
CA ASP A 26 3.85 -26.76 13.28
C ASP A 26 4.04 -25.35 12.72
N PHE A 27 5.12 -25.17 11.98
CA PHE A 27 5.54 -23.88 11.45
C PHE A 27 4.66 -23.54 10.26
N ASN A 28 3.40 -23.18 10.54
CA ASN A 28 2.51 -22.69 9.52
C ASN A 28 3.05 -21.37 9.00
N THR A 29 3.18 -21.26 7.69
CA THR A 29 3.51 -20.01 7.00
C THR A 29 2.23 -19.40 6.46
N PRO A 30 2.21 -18.10 6.10
CA PRO A 30 1.06 -17.50 5.41
C PRO A 30 0.61 -18.29 4.16
N GLN A 31 1.53 -18.98 3.50
CA GLN A 31 1.28 -19.81 2.33
C GLN A 31 0.63 -21.17 2.66
N SER A 32 0.71 -21.62 3.91
CA SER A 32 0.10 -22.87 4.37
C SER A 32 -1.38 -22.72 4.75
N CYS A 33 -1.88 -21.49 4.91
CA CYS A 33 -3.27 -21.22 5.22
C CYS A 33 -4.14 -21.31 3.96
N ASN A 34 -5.35 -21.87 4.07
CA ASN A 34 -6.30 -21.89 2.97
C ASN A 34 -6.64 -20.44 2.57
N SER A 35 -6.20 -20.05 1.37
CA SER A 35 -6.05 -18.65 0.98
C SER A 35 -7.36 -17.88 0.81
N ALA A 36 -8.52 -18.57 0.77
CA ALA A 36 -9.80 -17.90 0.55
C ALA A 36 -10.53 -17.50 1.84
N ALA A 37 -10.37 -18.25 2.93
CA ALA A 37 -11.16 -18.09 4.15
C ALA A 37 -10.34 -18.23 5.44
N GLN A 38 -9.01 -18.28 5.35
CA GLN A 38 -8.10 -18.31 6.50
C GLN A 38 -6.98 -17.30 6.32
N TYR A 39 -6.55 -16.70 7.43
CA TYR A 39 -5.40 -15.82 7.48
C TYR A 39 -4.40 -16.35 8.50
N PHE A 40 -3.13 -16.00 8.31
CA PHE A 40 -2.09 -16.35 9.25
C PHE A 40 -2.01 -15.33 10.38
N TYR A 41 -2.10 -15.80 11.62
CA TYR A 41 -1.96 -14.99 12.82
C TYR A 41 -0.58 -15.18 13.44
N PRO A 42 0.32 -14.16 13.37
CA PRO A 42 1.69 -14.29 13.85
C PRO A 42 1.80 -14.53 15.35
N GLY A 43 0.81 -14.09 16.15
CA GLY A 43 0.85 -14.17 17.62
C GLY A 43 0.86 -15.60 18.17
N ASN A 44 0.38 -16.57 17.40
CA ASN A 44 0.40 -17.99 17.76
C ASN A 44 0.90 -18.90 16.62
N LEU A 45 1.46 -18.32 15.55
CA LEU A 45 1.96 -19.02 14.37
C LEU A 45 0.94 -19.99 13.75
N SER A 46 -0.34 -19.60 13.69
CA SER A 46 -1.43 -20.48 13.22
C SER A 46 -2.33 -19.84 12.17
N CYS A 47 -3.07 -20.66 11.43
CA CYS A 47 -4.10 -20.22 10.50
C CYS A 47 -5.43 -20.07 11.23
N ILE A 48 -5.98 -18.86 11.22
CA ILE A 48 -7.27 -18.54 11.83
C ILE A 48 -8.30 -18.37 10.71
N SER A 49 -9.52 -18.88 10.93
CA SER A 49 -10.61 -18.72 9.96
C SER A 49 -11.15 -17.29 9.99
N CYS A 50 -11.41 -16.75 8.81
CA CYS A 50 -12.06 -15.47 8.65
C CYS A 50 -13.51 -15.53 9.15
N PRO A 51 -14.01 -14.47 9.78
CA PRO A 51 -15.40 -14.40 10.23
C PRO A 51 -16.38 -14.42 9.03
N PRO A 52 -17.68 -14.73 9.26
CA PRO A 52 -18.68 -14.69 8.21
C PRO A 52 -18.71 -13.35 7.46
N ASN A 53 -18.98 -13.40 6.15
CA ASN A 53 -19.00 -12.23 5.25
C ASN A 53 -17.65 -11.51 5.14
N SER A 54 -16.56 -12.25 5.33
CA SER A 54 -15.21 -11.77 5.10
C SER A 54 -14.39 -12.80 4.34
N VAL A 55 -13.34 -12.32 3.68
CA VAL A 55 -12.38 -13.08 2.90
C VAL A 55 -10.98 -12.72 3.34
N THR A 56 -10.04 -13.62 3.15
CA THR A 56 -8.63 -13.34 3.44
C THR A 56 -8.15 -12.13 2.64
N SER A 57 -7.38 -11.25 3.28
CA SER A 57 -6.76 -10.12 2.63
C SER A 57 -5.65 -10.57 1.66
N SER A 58 -5.27 -9.69 0.73
CA SER A 58 -4.25 -10.02 -0.29
C SER A 58 -2.88 -10.36 0.28
N ASN A 59 -2.55 -9.92 1.50
CA ASN A 59 -1.30 -10.25 2.17
C ASN A 59 -1.38 -11.54 3.01
N GLY A 60 -2.56 -12.14 3.16
CA GLY A 60 -2.75 -13.38 3.93
C GLY A 60 -2.67 -13.21 5.44
N LEU A 61 -2.60 -11.99 5.98
CA LEU A 61 -2.37 -11.70 7.40
C LEU A 61 -3.61 -11.13 8.11
N SER A 62 -4.70 -10.90 7.39
CA SER A 62 -5.95 -10.37 7.93
C SER A 62 -7.16 -10.82 7.11
N CYS A 63 -8.34 -10.42 7.54
CA CYS A 63 -9.59 -10.61 6.79
C CYS A 63 -10.17 -9.25 6.41
N ASN A 64 -10.75 -9.19 5.22
CA ASN A 64 -11.49 -8.04 4.70
C ASN A 64 -12.94 -8.45 4.51
N CYS A 65 -13.89 -7.59 4.87
CA CYS A 65 -15.30 -7.84 4.55
C CYS A 65 -15.52 -7.95 3.02
N VAL A 66 -16.48 -8.77 2.62
CA VAL A 66 -16.87 -8.92 1.20
C VAL A 66 -17.64 -7.68 0.72
N THR A 67 -17.85 -7.57 -0.60
CA THR A 67 -18.64 -6.50 -1.20
C THR A 67 -20.03 -6.40 -0.55
N GLY A 68 -20.47 -5.17 -0.25
CA GLY A 68 -21.73 -4.91 0.45
C GLY A 68 -21.63 -4.98 1.98
N TYR A 69 -20.44 -5.23 2.53
CA TYR A 69 -20.18 -5.23 3.96
C TYR A 69 -19.02 -4.28 4.32
N ARG A 70 -19.10 -3.68 5.51
CA ARG A 70 -18.06 -2.85 6.12
C ARG A 70 -17.62 -3.43 7.45
N GLN A 71 -16.48 -2.99 7.96
CA GLN A 71 -16.02 -3.33 9.29
C GLN A 71 -16.74 -2.47 10.34
N ALA A 72 -17.23 -3.11 11.41
CA ALA A 72 -17.95 -2.43 12.50
C ALA A 72 -17.04 -1.53 13.36
N SER A 73 -15.78 -1.91 13.52
CA SER A 73 -14.80 -1.21 14.33
C SER A 73 -13.38 -1.39 13.78
N ASN A 74 -12.55 -0.37 13.94
CA ASN A 74 -11.12 -0.43 13.65
C ASN A 74 -10.30 -1.13 14.75
N ILE A 75 -10.92 -1.46 15.89
CA ILE A 75 -10.25 -2.03 17.06
C ILE A 75 -10.86 -3.40 17.36
N GLY A 76 -9.98 -4.39 17.56
CA GLY A 76 -10.36 -5.74 17.94
C GLY A 76 -10.59 -6.66 16.73
N PRO A 77 -11.37 -7.74 16.90
CA PRO A 77 -11.61 -8.71 15.84
C PRO A 77 -12.39 -8.09 14.68
N VAL A 78 -12.14 -8.57 13.47
CA VAL A 78 -12.90 -8.16 12.29
C VAL A 78 -14.35 -8.60 12.46
N VAL A 79 -15.28 -7.66 12.41
CA VAL A 79 -16.73 -7.92 12.41
C VAL A 79 -17.32 -7.17 11.24
N CYS A 80 -18.04 -7.87 10.37
CA CYS A 80 -18.58 -7.33 9.13
C CYS A 80 -20.09 -7.04 9.26
N GLU A 81 -20.47 -5.80 9.02
CA GLU A 81 -21.85 -5.32 9.01
C GLU A 81 -22.31 -5.04 7.58
N THR A 82 -23.57 -5.32 7.28
CA THR A 82 -24.17 -5.02 5.97
C THR A 82 -24.23 -3.53 5.73
N CYS A 83 -23.84 -3.09 4.54
CA CYS A 83 -24.09 -1.74 4.09
C CYS A 83 -25.59 -1.51 3.84
N PRO A 84 -26.13 -0.31 4.12
CA PRO A 84 -27.56 -0.03 3.94
C PRO A 84 -28.03 -0.13 2.49
N SER A 85 -27.13 0.13 1.53
CA SER A 85 -27.39 -0.01 0.10
C SER A 85 -26.49 -1.08 -0.50
N LEU A 86 -27.07 -1.97 -1.30
CA LEU A 86 -26.31 -2.97 -2.08
C LEU A 86 -25.46 -2.32 -3.18
N SER A 87 -25.78 -1.09 -3.60
CA SER A 87 -25.01 -0.29 -4.56
C SER A 87 -23.98 0.62 -3.91
N SER A 88 -23.60 0.34 -2.66
CA SER A 88 -22.52 1.05 -1.98
C SER A 88 -21.19 0.32 -2.11
N VAL A 89 -20.11 1.09 -2.08
CA VAL A 89 -18.73 0.59 -2.07
C VAL A 89 -18.15 0.77 -0.70
N ARG A 90 -17.22 -0.09 -0.30
CA ARG A 90 -16.53 0.07 0.98
C ARG A 90 -15.45 1.15 0.83
N SER A 91 -15.28 1.99 1.85
CA SER A 91 -14.13 2.87 1.97
C SER A 91 -12.81 2.10 2.02
N ASP A 92 -11.72 2.78 1.72
CA ASP A 92 -10.39 2.16 1.62
C ASP A 92 -9.87 1.64 2.98
N ASP A 93 -10.27 2.31 4.07
CA ASP A 93 -10.02 1.89 5.46
C ASP A 93 -10.98 0.79 5.94
N GLY A 94 -12.01 0.48 5.16
CA GLY A 94 -12.97 -0.58 5.44
C GLY A 94 -14.13 -0.20 6.36
N LEU A 95 -14.17 1.02 6.89
CA LEU A 95 -15.05 1.41 8.00
C LEU A 95 -16.39 2.02 7.57
N TYR A 96 -16.51 2.47 6.32
CA TYR A 96 -17.67 3.20 5.83
C TYR A 96 -18.22 2.59 4.54
N CYS A 97 -19.53 2.74 4.36
CA CYS A 97 -20.22 2.41 3.12
C CYS A 97 -20.43 3.70 2.31
N LEU A 98 -19.85 3.77 1.12
CA LEU A 98 -19.84 4.96 0.29
C LEU A 98 -20.80 4.80 -0.88
N THR A 99 -21.62 5.82 -1.11
CA THR A 99 -22.45 5.89 -2.31
C THR A 99 -21.66 6.55 -3.43
N CYS A 100 -21.64 5.95 -4.62
CA CYS A 100 -21.04 6.58 -5.79
C CYS A 100 -21.91 7.75 -6.25
N LEU A 101 -21.44 8.99 -6.09
CA LEU A 101 -22.14 10.17 -6.60
C LEU A 101 -21.82 10.43 -8.07
N SER A 102 -22.83 10.86 -8.82
CA SER A 102 -22.69 11.25 -10.23
C SER A 102 -21.50 12.21 -10.42
N PRO A 103 -20.63 12.00 -11.42
CA PRO A 103 -20.76 11.11 -12.58
C PRO A 103 -20.28 9.66 -12.37
N LEU A 104 -19.95 9.26 -11.14
CA LEU A 104 -19.47 7.90 -10.87
C LEU A 104 -20.56 6.85 -11.09
N ILE A 105 -20.15 5.70 -11.59
CA ILE A 105 -21.01 4.53 -11.84
C ILE A 105 -20.60 3.42 -10.88
N TYR A 106 -21.57 2.83 -10.18
CA TYR A 106 -21.33 1.64 -9.38
C TYR A 106 -21.20 0.41 -10.29
N THR A 107 -20.07 -0.29 -10.19
CA THR A 107 -19.78 -1.49 -10.98
C THR A 107 -19.29 -2.60 -10.05
N GLY A 108 -20.21 -3.45 -9.57
CA GLY A 108 -19.86 -4.70 -8.88
C GLY A 108 -19.02 -4.55 -7.60
N GLY A 109 -19.19 -3.44 -6.86
CA GLY A 109 -18.48 -3.19 -5.61
C GLY A 109 -17.42 -2.08 -5.68
N THR A 110 -17.24 -1.45 -6.85
CA THR A 110 -16.37 -0.29 -7.03
C THR A 110 -17.10 0.86 -7.71
N CYS A 111 -16.60 2.08 -7.53
CA CYS A 111 -17.06 3.25 -8.28
C CYS A 111 -16.11 3.49 -9.46
N THR A 112 -16.64 3.52 -10.68
CA THR A 112 -15.90 3.76 -11.93
C THR A 112 -16.30 5.11 -12.54
N GLY A 113 -15.47 5.69 -13.41
CA GLY A 113 -15.76 6.97 -14.07
C GLY A 113 -14.93 8.17 -13.59
N CYS A 114 -13.93 7.96 -12.74
CA CYS A 114 -12.94 8.97 -12.31
C CYS A 114 -11.56 8.74 -12.96
N GLU A 115 -11.56 8.43 -14.25
CA GLU A 115 -10.39 7.88 -14.93
C GLU A 115 -9.52 8.93 -15.61
N ASP A 116 -9.96 10.19 -15.63
CA ASP A 116 -9.20 11.31 -16.16
C ASP A 116 -7.92 11.59 -15.36
N GLN A 117 -6.89 12.13 -16.02
CA GLN A 117 -5.61 12.46 -15.37
C GLN A 117 -5.71 13.64 -14.38
N THR A 118 -6.84 14.34 -14.39
CA THR A 118 -7.06 15.56 -13.62
C THR A 118 -7.93 15.37 -12.40
N SER A 119 -8.47 14.18 -12.12
CA SER A 119 -9.38 13.97 -10.99
C SER A 119 -8.99 12.79 -10.12
N ILE A 120 -9.31 12.93 -8.83
CA ILE A 120 -9.10 11.92 -7.79
C ILE A 120 -10.44 11.53 -7.16
N PHE A 121 -10.47 10.34 -6.55
CA PHE A 121 -11.58 9.94 -5.69
C PHE A 121 -11.47 10.66 -4.34
N VAL A 122 -12.59 11.22 -3.90
CA VAL A 122 -12.70 11.85 -2.58
C VAL A 122 -13.90 11.27 -1.85
N ASP A 123 -13.62 10.80 -0.63
CA ASP A 123 -14.61 10.25 0.28
C ASP A 123 -15.07 11.35 1.24
N THR A 124 -16.38 11.54 1.34
CA THR A 124 -17.01 12.47 2.27
C THR A 124 -17.76 11.66 3.32
N ILE A 125 -17.24 11.67 4.55
CA ILE A 125 -17.88 11.03 5.69
C ILE A 125 -18.65 12.09 6.48
N PRO A 126 -19.95 11.89 6.77
CA PRO A 126 -20.72 12.87 7.53
C PRO A 126 -20.30 12.89 9.00
N ILE A 127 -20.36 14.08 9.62
CA ILE A 127 -19.89 14.34 10.99
C ILE A 127 -20.77 13.63 12.05
N ASN A 128 -21.97 13.21 11.70
CA ASN A 128 -22.93 12.57 12.61
C ASN A 128 -22.58 11.13 13.00
N HIS A 129 -21.32 10.70 12.85
CA HIS A 129 -20.88 9.32 13.03
C HIS A 129 -21.67 8.31 12.18
N SER A 130 -22.23 8.76 11.05
CA SER A 130 -22.89 7.83 10.14
C SER A 130 -21.88 6.86 9.58
N SER A 131 -22.35 5.62 9.52
CA SER A 131 -21.78 4.46 8.86
C SER A 131 -21.64 4.63 7.34
N THR A 132 -22.35 5.61 6.79
CA THR A 132 -22.43 5.89 5.36
C THR A 132 -21.80 7.21 4.99
N GLY A 133 -21.18 7.27 3.83
CA GLY A 133 -20.69 8.49 3.22
C GLY A 133 -20.88 8.46 1.71
N ASP A 134 -20.22 9.39 1.03
CA ASP A 134 -20.29 9.54 -0.42
C ASP A 134 -18.89 9.54 -1.02
N ARG A 135 -18.74 8.93 -2.19
CA ARG A 135 -17.54 9.01 -3.02
C ARG A 135 -17.85 9.85 -4.25
N ARG A 136 -16.98 10.81 -4.56
CA ARG A 136 -17.09 11.67 -5.75
C ARG A 136 -15.74 11.85 -6.43
N CYS A 137 -15.79 12.30 -7.68
CA CYS A 137 -14.62 12.86 -8.35
C CYS A 137 -14.37 14.28 -7.89
N GLN A 138 -13.12 14.59 -7.62
CA GLN A 138 -12.66 15.95 -7.41
C GLN A 138 -11.51 16.27 -8.36
N THR A 139 -11.67 17.36 -9.11
CA THR A 139 -10.62 17.87 -9.99
C THR A 139 -9.46 18.42 -9.15
N CYS A 140 -8.26 18.03 -9.54
CA CYS A 140 -7.01 18.50 -8.98
C CYS A 140 -6.83 20.00 -9.24
N PRO A 141 -6.21 20.74 -8.30
CA PRO A 141 -5.90 22.15 -8.49
C PRO A 141 -4.92 22.36 -9.65
N ALA A 142 -4.84 23.60 -10.14
CA ALA A 142 -3.93 23.96 -11.24
C ALA A 142 -2.47 23.54 -10.92
N SER A 143 -1.74 23.13 -11.97
CA SER A 143 -0.35 22.62 -11.87
C SER A 143 -0.19 21.31 -11.08
N THR A 144 -1.28 20.56 -10.88
CA THR A 144 -1.26 19.22 -10.29
C THR A 144 -2.05 18.22 -11.13
N ILE A 145 -1.75 16.93 -10.99
CA ILE A 145 -2.48 15.82 -11.61
C ILE A 145 -2.79 14.74 -10.59
N ALA A 146 -3.75 13.88 -10.92
CA ALA A 146 -4.00 12.67 -10.16
C ALA A 146 -2.81 11.71 -10.24
N ASP A 147 -2.44 11.12 -9.11
CA ASP A 147 -1.50 10.02 -9.05
C ASP A 147 -2.05 8.75 -9.73
N SER A 148 -1.20 7.73 -9.89
CA SER A 148 -1.62 6.46 -10.49
C SER A 148 -2.72 5.75 -9.69
N SER A 149 -2.80 5.99 -8.38
CA SER A 149 -3.83 5.41 -7.51
C SER A 149 -5.13 6.21 -7.48
N LYS A 150 -5.17 7.40 -8.11
CA LYS A 150 -6.32 8.33 -8.12
C LYS A 150 -6.75 8.78 -6.72
N LYS A 151 -5.82 8.89 -5.77
CA LYS A 151 -6.08 9.30 -4.38
C LYS A 151 -5.48 10.66 -4.04
N LEU A 152 -4.43 11.06 -4.75
CA LEU A 152 -3.66 12.25 -4.43
C LEU A 152 -3.45 13.11 -5.67
N CYS A 153 -3.56 14.42 -5.50
CA CYS A 153 -3.10 15.38 -6.50
C CYS A 153 -1.63 15.66 -6.26
N ILE A 154 -0.81 15.31 -7.23
CA ILE A 154 0.65 15.50 -7.21
C ILE A 154 1.05 16.66 -8.10
N PRO A 155 2.07 17.43 -7.72
CA PRO A 155 2.53 18.54 -8.52
C PRO A 155 3.18 18.08 -9.83
N CYS A 156 2.91 18.82 -10.90
CA CYS A 156 3.62 18.69 -12.16
C CYS A 156 4.83 19.62 -12.15
N GLY A 157 5.94 19.15 -12.68
CA GLY A 157 7.15 19.94 -12.83
C GLY A 157 7.04 21.17 -13.76
N ILE A 158 6.01 21.22 -14.60
CA ILE A 158 5.83 22.26 -15.62
C ILE A 158 4.44 22.89 -15.55
N SER A 159 4.28 24.05 -16.19
CA SER A 159 3.04 24.84 -16.23
C SER A 159 1.84 24.15 -16.87
N ASN A 160 2.03 23.06 -17.63
CA ASN A 160 0.95 22.29 -18.23
C ASN A 160 1.15 20.79 -18.00
N CYS A 161 0.22 20.20 -17.27
CA CYS A 161 0.27 18.81 -16.84
C CYS A 161 -0.20 17.80 -17.91
N SER A 162 -0.24 18.17 -19.18
CA SER A 162 -1.04 17.47 -20.19
C SER A 162 -0.67 16.00 -20.43
N ASN A 163 0.53 15.56 -20.04
CA ASN A 163 0.96 14.17 -20.20
C ASN A 163 2.04 13.78 -19.17
N CYS A 164 1.66 13.04 -18.13
CA CYS A 164 2.62 12.41 -17.23
C CYS A 164 3.19 11.13 -17.84
N LEU A 165 4.49 11.11 -18.16
CA LEU A 165 5.17 9.92 -18.69
C LEU A 165 5.95 9.14 -17.62
N SER A 166 6.48 9.81 -16.60
CA SER A 166 7.29 9.16 -15.56
C SER A 166 7.01 9.78 -14.19
N PHE A 167 6.84 8.92 -13.18
CA PHE A 167 6.64 9.32 -11.80
C PHE A 167 7.89 9.00 -10.98
N THR A 168 8.43 9.98 -10.26
CA THR A 168 9.55 9.74 -9.34
C THR A 168 9.47 10.74 -8.19
N ASN A 169 9.60 10.25 -6.96
CA ASN A 169 9.63 11.08 -5.74
C ASN A 169 8.45 12.06 -5.63
N GLY A 170 7.23 11.64 -5.99
CA GLY A 170 6.05 12.51 -5.86
C GLY A 170 5.94 13.61 -6.90
N VAL A 171 6.77 13.57 -7.96
CA VAL A 171 6.75 14.52 -9.07
C VAL A 171 6.43 13.80 -10.35
N CYS A 172 5.55 14.41 -11.14
CA CYS A 172 5.27 13.99 -12.49
C CYS A 172 6.23 14.64 -13.50
N PHE A 173 6.84 13.80 -14.34
CA PHE A 173 7.63 14.21 -15.50
C PHE A 173 6.92 13.90 -16.81
N THR A 174 7.03 14.83 -17.75
CA THR A 174 6.49 14.68 -19.10
C THR A 174 7.49 14.05 -20.08
N GLN A 175 8.65 13.61 -19.60
CA GLN A 175 9.69 12.90 -20.35
C GLN A 175 10.27 11.76 -19.49
N PRO A 176 10.61 10.59 -20.08
CA PRO A 176 11.19 9.47 -19.34
C PRO A 176 12.58 9.83 -18.78
N LEU A 177 12.91 9.29 -17.61
CA LEU A 177 14.20 9.49 -16.94
C LEU A 177 15.33 8.61 -17.49
N THR A 178 15.06 7.82 -18.54
CA THR A 178 16.07 6.95 -19.16
C THR A 178 17.15 7.77 -19.83
N PRO A 179 18.45 7.48 -19.61
CA PRO A 179 19.53 8.12 -20.36
C PRO A 179 19.36 7.76 -21.84
N PRO A 180 19.16 8.73 -22.73
CA PRO A 180 19.11 8.44 -24.16
C PRO A 180 20.50 8.03 -24.63
N THR A 181 20.55 7.03 -25.51
CA THR A 181 21.77 6.52 -26.13
C THR A 181 22.46 7.52 -27.07
N SER A 182 21.91 8.72 -27.28
CA SER A 182 22.43 9.67 -28.27
C SER A 182 22.15 11.17 -28.08
N THR A 183 21.42 11.64 -27.05
CA THR A 183 21.11 13.08 -26.92
C THR A 183 20.98 13.59 -25.47
N PRO A 184 21.80 14.53 -24.96
CA PRO A 184 21.72 15.04 -23.58
C PRO A 184 20.41 15.78 -23.19
N PHE A 185 19.53 16.06 -24.16
CA PHE A 185 18.44 17.03 -24.04
C PHE A 185 17.25 16.68 -23.12
N PRO A 186 16.81 15.42 -22.89
CA PRO A 186 15.62 15.17 -22.08
C PRO A 186 15.83 15.35 -20.57
N PHE A 187 17.07 15.56 -20.11
CA PHE A 187 17.37 15.84 -18.71
C PHE A 187 17.05 17.27 -18.28
N TYR A 188 17.11 18.25 -19.19
CA TYR A 188 17.00 19.67 -18.82
C TYR A 188 15.57 20.06 -18.41
N SER A 189 14.56 19.50 -19.09
CA SER A 189 13.14 19.67 -18.76
C SER A 189 12.82 19.12 -17.36
N ASN A 190 13.33 17.93 -17.04
CA ASN A 190 13.19 17.28 -15.74
C ASN A 190 13.96 18.03 -14.63
N PHE A 191 15.09 18.65 -14.97
CA PHE A 191 15.88 19.50 -14.06
C PHE A 191 15.13 20.80 -13.72
N SER A 192 14.68 21.55 -14.73
CA SER A 192 13.90 22.79 -14.53
C SER A 192 12.65 22.54 -13.70
N SER A 193 11.98 21.42 -13.98
CA SER A 193 10.82 20.94 -13.24
C SER A 193 11.09 20.66 -11.77
N SER A 194 12.13 19.89 -11.48
CA SER A 194 12.51 19.54 -10.12
C SER A 194 13.00 20.76 -9.33
N LEU A 195 13.66 21.71 -10.01
CA LEU A 195 14.10 22.98 -9.43
C LEU A 195 12.92 23.87 -9.03
N ALA A 196 11.93 24.05 -9.91
CA ALA A 196 10.75 24.85 -9.61
C ALA A 196 9.99 24.30 -8.40
N LEU A 197 9.81 22.99 -8.31
CA LEU A 197 9.13 22.33 -7.19
C LEU A 197 9.95 22.32 -5.91
N CYS A 198 11.27 22.16 -6.00
CA CYS A 198 12.17 22.29 -4.86
C CYS A 198 12.12 23.71 -4.27
N ASN A 199 12.16 24.73 -5.12
CA ASN A 199 12.02 26.13 -4.70
C ASN A 199 10.65 26.42 -4.07
N ASN A 200 9.62 25.65 -4.43
CA ASN A 200 8.29 25.71 -3.82
C ASN A 200 8.14 24.85 -2.54
N GLY A 201 9.25 24.35 -1.98
CA GLY A 201 9.28 23.64 -0.69
C GLY A 201 9.10 22.12 -0.74
N SER A 202 9.07 21.49 -1.92
CA SER A 202 8.98 20.04 -2.02
C SER A 202 10.32 19.36 -1.75
N LEU A 203 10.51 18.80 -0.55
CA LEU A 203 11.73 18.07 -0.16
C LEU A 203 12.05 16.90 -1.11
N ASN A 204 11.02 16.18 -1.55
CA ASN A 204 11.18 15.07 -2.49
C ASN A 204 11.65 15.56 -3.87
N ALA A 205 11.18 16.72 -4.33
CA ALA A 205 11.66 17.36 -5.55
C ALA A 205 13.10 17.86 -5.40
N CYS A 206 13.48 18.37 -4.22
CA CYS A 206 14.88 18.74 -3.93
C CYS A 206 15.82 17.53 -3.96
N GLN A 207 15.42 16.41 -3.34
CA GLN A 207 16.20 15.17 -3.39
C GLN A 207 16.38 14.67 -4.83
N LEU A 208 15.33 14.77 -5.63
CA LEU A 208 15.34 14.42 -7.04
C LEU A 208 16.25 15.35 -7.86
N LEU A 209 16.20 16.66 -7.59
CA LEU A 209 17.09 17.64 -8.22
C LEU A 209 18.57 17.33 -7.96
N ILE A 210 18.92 16.95 -6.73
CA ILE A 210 20.29 16.53 -6.38
C ILE A 210 20.70 15.31 -7.20
N ASN A 211 19.84 14.28 -7.28
CA ASN A 211 20.11 13.08 -8.05
C ASN A 211 20.28 13.40 -9.56
N LEU A 212 19.43 14.26 -10.12
CA LEU A 212 19.53 14.71 -11.52
C LEU A 212 20.83 15.50 -11.77
N CYS A 213 21.28 16.32 -10.83
CA CYS A 213 22.52 17.08 -10.92
C CYS A 213 23.76 16.17 -10.96
N VAL A 214 23.77 15.11 -10.13
CA VAL A 214 24.83 14.09 -10.13
C VAL A 214 24.85 13.33 -11.46
N LEU A 215 23.67 12.95 -11.98
CA LEU A 215 23.56 12.26 -13.27
C LEU A 215 24.05 13.12 -14.44
N ALA A 216 23.66 14.40 -14.49
CA ALA A 216 24.13 15.32 -15.53
C ALA A 216 25.66 15.49 -15.51
N SER A 217 26.26 15.60 -14.32
CA SER A 217 27.71 15.72 -14.15
C SER A 217 28.46 14.46 -14.60
N ASN A 218 27.89 13.28 -14.36
CA ASN A 218 28.47 12.00 -14.80
C ASN A 218 28.31 11.76 -16.31
N VAL A 219 27.21 12.21 -16.93
CA VAL A 219 27.01 12.12 -18.39
C VAL A 219 28.02 12.99 -19.14
N TYR A 220 28.32 14.19 -18.64
CA TYR A 220 29.40 15.03 -19.21
C TYR A 220 30.76 14.34 -19.12
N PHE A 221 31.05 13.67 -18.01
CA PHE A 221 32.29 12.91 -17.84
C PHE A 221 32.38 11.72 -18.82
N MET A 222 31.27 11.04 -19.09
CA MET A 222 31.22 9.92 -20.03
C MET A 222 31.35 10.37 -21.50
N ILE A 223 30.82 11.55 -21.87
CA ILE A 223 30.96 12.11 -23.23
C ILE A 223 32.40 12.58 -23.51
N ILE A 224 33.12 13.08 -22.49
CA ILE A 224 34.53 13.49 -22.59
C ILE A 224 35.47 12.28 -22.72
N LEU A 225 35.10 11.11 -22.20
CA LEU A 225 35.88 9.86 -22.33
C LEU A 225 35.65 9.12 -23.66
N LEU A 226 34.70 9.56 -24.48
CA LEU A 226 34.33 8.96 -25.77
C LEU A 226 34.74 9.82 -26.99
N HIS A 227 35.53 10.88 -26.78
CA HIS A 227 36.25 11.64 -27.80
C HIS A 227 37.76 11.57 -27.55
#